data_AF-A0A397L991-F1
#
_entry.id   AF-A0A397L991-F1
#
_cell.length_a   1.000
_cell.length_b   1.000
_cell.length_c   1.000
_cell.angle_alpha   90.00
_cell.angle_beta   90.00
_cell.angle_gamma   90.00
#
_symmetry.space_group_name_H-M   'P 1'
#
loop_
_entity.id
_entity.type
_entity.pdbx_description
1 polymer ?
#
loop_
_entity_poly.entity_id
_entity_poly.type
_entity_poly.pdbx_seq_one_letter_code
_entity_poly.pdbx_strand_id
1 'polypeptide(L)' 'MKTTHSQTKIRLHDAIVGVLYLTSVVLAFMVNIKWLYMAGAVAALQIISPVTKFCPVYFILNKLMPGTEPIQDGSRD' A
#
# COMPACT_ATOMS: atom_id res chain seq x y z
N MET A 1 -19.55 3.15 17.46
CA MET A 1 -18.10 3.41 17.33
C MET A 1 -17.88 4.02 15.95
N LYS A 2 -17.65 5.34 15.85
CA LYS A 2 -17.37 6.02 14.57
C LYS A 2 -15.94 5.64 14.15
N THR A 3 -15.77 4.56 13.41
CA THR A 3 -14.53 4.34 12.67
C THR A 3 -14.46 5.43 11.60
N THR A 4 -13.69 6.48 11.89
CA THR A 4 -13.32 7.51 10.93
C THR A 4 -12.81 6.82 9.68
N HIS A 5 -13.41 7.11 8.52
CA HIS A 5 -13.20 6.35 7.29
C HIS A 5 -11.72 6.25 6.86
N SER A 6 -10.87 7.17 7.31
CA SER A 6 -9.41 7.15 7.17
C SER A 6 -8.76 5.91 7.79
N GLN A 7 -9.19 5.46 8.97
CA GLN A 7 -8.60 4.28 9.64
C GLN A 7 -8.85 2.98 8.87
N THR A 8 -10.04 2.83 8.27
CA THR A 8 -10.35 1.68 7.40
C THR A 8 -9.46 1.65 6.17
N LYS A 9 -9.16 2.84 5.62
CA LYS A 9 -8.29 3.02 4.46
C LYS A 9 -6.86 2.56 4.75
N ILE A 10 -6.32 2.96 5.90
CA ILE A 10 -4.98 2.55 6.36
C ILE A 10 -4.92 1.04 6.59
N ARG A 11 -5.93 0.46 7.25
CA ARG A 11 -5.99 -1.00 7.48
C ARG A 11 -6.02 -1.79 6.18
N LEU A 12 -6.75 -1.31 5.17
CA LEU A 12 -6.81 -1.99 3.87
C LEU A 12 -5.49 -1.84 3.09
N HIS A 13 -4.84 -0.68 3.17
CA HIS A 13 -3.49 -0.50 2.65
C HIS A 13 -2.52 -1.53 3.26
N ASP A 14 -2.51 -1.65 4.59
CA ASP A 14 -1.59 -2.56 5.30
C ASP A 14 -1.88 -4.02 4.97
N ALA A 15 -3.15 -4.38 4.81
CA ALA A 15 -3.54 -5.72 4.37
C ALA A 15 -3.03 -6.02 2.95
N ILE A 16 -3.19 -5.09 2.00
CA ILE A 16 -2.73 -5.25 0.61
C ILE A 16 -1.21 -5.40 0.58
N VAL A 17 -0.47 -4.51 1.27
CA VAL A 17 0.99 -4.57 1.29
C VAL A 17 1.48 -5.84 2.00
N GLY A 18 0.86 -6.24 3.11
CA GLY A 18 1.18 -7.48 3.80
C GLY A 18 1.02 -8.72 2.92
N VAL A 19 -0.06 -8.78 2.12
CA VAL A 19 -0.28 -9.87 1.15
C VAL A 19 0.78 -9.86 0.06
N LEU A 20 1.19 -8.70 -0.46
CA LEU A 20 2.25 -8.60 -1.47
C LEU A 20 3.61 -9.10 -0.93
N TYR A 21 3.95 -8.75 0.32
CA TYR A 21 5.16 -9.27 0.96
C TYR A 21 5.10 -10.79 1.17
N LEU A 22 4.00 -11.30 1.71
CA LEU A 22 3.84 -12.74 1.92
C LEU A 22 3.93 -13.49 0.59
N THR A 23 3.27 -13.00 -0.45
CA THR A 23 3.29 -13.58 -1.80
C THR A 23 4.72 -13.60 -2.35
N SER A 24 5.44 -12.49 -2.26
CA SER A 24 6.84 -12.40 -2.68
C SER A 24 7.72 -13.43 -1.97
N VAL A 25 7.58 -13.59 -0.66
CA VAL A 25 8.33 -14.57 0.14
C VAL A 25 7.95 -16.02 -0.24
N VAL A 26 6.67 -16.34 -0.34
CA VAL A 26 6.21 -17.68 -0.75
C VAL A 26 6.74 -18.04 -2.14
N LEU A 27 6.66 -17.12 -3.11
CA LEU A 27 7.19 -17.35 -4.45
C LEU A 27 8.73 -17.44 -4.46
N ALA A 28 9.41 -16.72 -3.56
CA ALA A 28 10.85 -16.84 -3.40
C ALA A 28 11.28 -18.25 -2.95
N PHE A 29 10.52 -18.85 -2.03
CA PHE A 29 10.75 -20.21 -1.55
C PHE A 29 10.31 -21.29 -2.54
N MET A 30 9.16 -21.12 -3.19
CA MET A 30 8.57 -22.17 -4.04
C MET A 30 9.08 -22.15 -5.49
N VAL A 31 9.50 -20.99 -6.00
CA VAL A 31 9.82 -20.80 -7.42
C VAL A 31 11.26 -20.32 -7.62
N ASN A 32 11.62 -19.15 -7.09
CA ASN A 32 12.97 -18.59 -7.25
C ASN A 32 13.23 -17.38 -6.34
N ILE A 33 14.42 -17.29 -5.74
CA ILE A 33 14.82 -16.17 -4.86
C ILE A 33 14.65 -14.77 -5.49
N LYS A 34 14.68 -14.65 -6.82
CA LYS A 34 14.43 -13.39 -7.55
C LYS A 34 13.06 -12.77 -7.22
N TRP A 35 12.09 -13.52 -6.72
CA TRP A 35 10.81 -12.97 -6.28
C TRP A 35 10.95 -11.98 -5.11
N LEU A 36 12.08 -11.95 -4.39
CA LEU A 36 12.39 -10.91 -3.40
C LEU A 36 12.51 -9.51 -4.01
N TYR A 37 12.79 -9.37 -5.30
CA TYR A 37 12.75 -8.06 -5.97
C TYR A 37 11.36 -7.42 -5.89
N MET A 38 10.30 -8.22 -5.85
CA MET A 38 8.93 -7.73 -5.66
C MET A 38 8.78 -7.07 -4.28
N ALA A 39 9.18 -7.76 -3.20
CA ALA A 39 9.21 -7.19 -1.87
C ALA A 39 10.09 -5.93 -1.81
N GLY A 40 11.28 -5.97 -2.43
CA GLY A 40 12.19 -4.82 -2.50
C GLY A 40 11.56 -3.60 -3.18
N ALA A 41 10.86 -3.79 -4.30
CA ALA A 41 10.16 -2.70 -4.99
C ALA A 41 9.01 -2.12 -4.16
N VAL A 42 8.20 -2.98 -3.52
CA VAL A 42 7.12 -2.54 -2.62
C VAL A 42 7.69 -1.75 -1.44
N ALA A 43 8.79 -2.22 -0.84
CA ALA A 43 9.46 -1.53 0.26
C ALA A 43 10.02 -0.16 -0.15
N ALA A 44 10.69 -0.09 -1.29
CA ALA A 44 11.20 1.18 -1.82
C ALA A 44 10.06 2.19 -2.04
N LEU A 45 8.95 1.75 -2.64
CA LEU A 45 7.77 2.59 -2.83
C LEU A 45 7.18 3.07 -1.51
N GLN A 46 7.07 2.21 -0.50
CA GLN A 46 6.57 2.59 0.82
C GLN A 46 7.46 3.65 1.48
N ILE A 47 8.78 3.53 1.37
CA ILE A 47 9.75 4.48 1.94
C ILE A 47 9.67 5.83 1.23
N ILE A 48 9.52 5.84 -0.10
CA ILE A 48 9.46 7.07 -0.90
C ILE A 48 8.10 7.76 -0.81
N SER A 49 7.01 7.00 -0.59
CA SER A 49 5.63 7.50 -0.64
C SER A 49 5.31 8.68 0.30
N PRO A 50 5.88 8.82 1.52
CA PRO A 50 5.62 9.97 2.38
C PRO A 50 6.23 11.24 1.81
N VAL A 51 7.34 11.13 1.09
CA VAL A 51 8.06 12.26 0.46
C VAL A 51 7.36 12.68 -0.82
N THR A 52 7.00 11.72 -1.68
CA THR A 52 6.32 12.01 -2.95
C THR A 52 4.83 12.28 -2.79
N LYS A 53 4.27 12.02 -1.60
CA LYS A 53 2.82 12.03 -1.32
C LYS A 53 2.05 11.14 -2.30
N PHE A 54 2.69 10.11 -2.86
CA PHE A 54 2.08 9.19 -3.81
C PHE A 54 2.38 7.74 -3.41
N CYS A 55 1.33 7.00 -3.10
CA CYS A 55 1.35 5.56 -2.96
C CYS A 55 0.33 4.97 -3.95
N PRO A 56 0.73 4.08 -4.87
CA PRO A 56 -0.20 3.47 -5.83
C PRO A 56 -1.40 2.80 -5.16
N VAL A 57 -1.21 2.20 -3.98
CA VAL A 57 -2.27 1.55 -3.21
C VAL A 57 -3.29 2.58 -2.72
N TYR A 58 -2.84 3.68 -2.13
CA TYR A 58 -3.74 4.74 -1.69
C TYR A 58 -4.42 5.46 -2.86
N PHE A 59 -3.76 5.61 -4.00
CA PHE A 59 -4.39 6.14 -5.22
C PHE A 59 -5.59 5.29 -5.66
N ILE A 60 -5.42 3.97 -5.75
CA ILE A 60 -6.50 3.05 -6.09
C ILE A 60 -7.59 3.12 -5.01
N LEU A 61 -7.20 3.11 -3.75
CA LEU A 61 -8.14 3.07 -2.63
C LEU A 61 -8.96 4.37 -2.49
N ASN A 62 -8.38 5.53 -2.79
CA ASN A 62 -9.10 6.80 -2.89
C ASN A 62 -10.17 6.75 -3.99
N LYS A 63 -9.89 6.06 -5.10
CA LYS A 63 -10.86 5.89 -6.20
C LYS A 63 -11.97 4.89 -5.87
N LEU A 64 -11.65 3.81 -5.17
CA LEU A 64 -12.64 2.81 -4.75
C LEU A 64 -13.51 3.28 -3.57
N MET A 65 -12.99 4.21 -2.75
CA MET A 65 -13.68 4.76 -1.58
C MET A 65 -13.79 6.30 -1.65
N PRO A 66 -14.54 6.87 -2.62
CA PRO A 66 -14.58 8.32 -2.83
C PRO A 66 -15.26 9.11 -1.70
N GLY A 67 -16.13 8.47 -0.90
CA GLY A 67 -16.80 9.10 0.25
C GLY A 67 -15.95 9.18 1.52
N THR A 68 -14.64 8.95 1.41
CA THR A 68 -13.72 8.89 2.55
C THR A 68 -12.59 9.88 2.35
N GLU A 69 -12.07 10.45 3.43
CA GLU A 69 -10.94 11.40 3.36
C GLU A 69 -9.80 10.81 2.52
N PRO A 70 -9.33 11.53 1.49
CA PRO A 70 -8.26 11.06 0.65
C PRO A 70 -6.95 11.04 1.44
N ILE A 71 -6.16 9.98 1.24
CA ILE A 71 -4.83 9.82 1.85
C ILE A 71 -3.80 9.86 0.73
N GLN A 72 -2.72 10.63 0.90
CA GLN A 72 -1.63 10.74 -0.08
C GLN A 72 -2.14 11.04 -1.51
N ASP A 73 -2.93 12.10 -1.66
CA ASP A 73 -3.54 12.53 -2.92
C ASP A 73 -2.85 13.75 -3.56
N GLY A 74 -1.74 14.21 -2.98
CA GLY A 74 -1.00 15.37 -3.45
C GLY A 74 -1.69 16.72 -3.20
N SER A 75 -2.90 16.73 -2.64
CA SER A 75 -3.55 17.96 -2.19
C SER A 75 -2.72 18.56 -1.05
N ARG A 76 -2.56 19.88 -1.09
CA ARG A 76 -1.78 20.62 -0.10
C ARG A 76 -2.68 20.85 1.11
N ASP A 77 -2.36 20.22 2.24
CA ASP A 77 -2.45 20.94 3.51
C ASP A 77 -1.38 22.05 3.49
#